data_AF-A0A7J7HI52-F1
#
_entry.id   AF-A0A7J7HI52-F1
#
_cell.length_a   1.000
_cell.length_b   1.000
_cell.length_c   1.000
_cell.angle_alpha   90.00
_cell.angle_beta   90.00
_cell.angle_gamma   90.00
#
_symmetry.space_group_name_H-M   'P 1'
#
loop_
_entity.id
_entity.type
_entity.pdbx_description
1 polymer ?
#
loop_
_entity_poly.entity_id
_entity_poly.type
_entity_poly.pdbx_seq_one_letter_code
_entity_poly.pdbx_strand_id
1 'polypeptide(L)'
;MDEDGIGLVLARASELRSKIINCIHRASTALQEQEEKEDKDNGSRDKVGEAEEEEEEEEEEEEAESLLNIRDALESLEALLSSLQALQQQQWYEREAALAEIDCSRKKLLKKLKEYKGEDLEVIHETTAFASETVEDNNDLLLPPYPSRPSHSLASDNGYLSHFPFHSVSFLKTGSLIVTLQLKQRIVSMNQRENKHNLVLKTHLKG
;
A
#
# COMPACT_ATOMS: atom_id res chain seq x y z
N MET A 1 -8.92 -6.86 2.70
CA MET A 1 -8.19 -6.35 3.88
C MET A 1 -8.51 -4.89 3.87
N ASP A 2 -9.19 -4.41 4.90
CA ASP A 2 -9.76 -3.07 4.90
C ASP A 2 -8.63 -2.04 5.11
N GLU A 3 -8.86 -0.78 4.73
CA GLU A 3 -7.87 0.31 4.82
C GLU A 3 -7.26 0.39 6.22
N ASP A 4 -8.10 0.30 7.26
CA ASP A 4 -7.70 0.29 8.67
C ASP A 4 -6.89 -0.96 9.05
N GLY A 5 -7.15 -2.08 8.37
CA GLY A 5 -6.42 -3.33 8.57
C GLY A 5 -4.97 -3.24 8.11
N ILE A 6 -4.69 -2.52 7.01
CA ILE A 6 -3.33 -2.34 6.49
C ILE A 6 -2.54 -1.41 7.40
N GLY A 7 -3.13 -0.31 7.85
CA GLY A 7 -2.50 0.59 8.81
C GLY A 7 -2.11 -0.12 10.11
N LEU A 8 -2.98 -0.99 10.63
CA LEU A 8 -2.70 -1.77 11.84
C LEU A 8 -1.55 -2.76 11.64
N VAL A 9 -1.51 -3.47 10.50
CA VAL A 9 -0.43 -4.42 10.19
C VAL A 9 0.89 -3.70 9.95
N LEU A 10 0.88 -2.55 9.29
CA LEU A 10 2.06 -1.72 9.08
C LEU A 10 2.62 -1.23 10.42
N ALA A 11 1.78 -0.73 11.33
CA ALA A 11 2.20 -0.33 12.66
C ALA A 11 2.84 -1.49 13.44
N ARG A 12 2.25 -2.69 13.36
CA ARG A 12 2.81 -3.89 13.99
C ARG A 12 4.15 -4.31 13.36
N ALA A 13 4.31 -4.19 12.04
CA ALA A 13 5.57 -4.48 11.36
C ALA A 13 6.69 -3.53 11.85
N SER A 14 6.41 -2.22 11.90
CA SER A 14 7.35 -1.23 12.41
C SER A 14 7.71 -1.42 13.89
N GLU A 15 6.74 -1.84 14.72
CA GLU A 15 6.98 -2.20 16.12
C GLU A 15 7.94 -3.40 16.22
N LEU A 16 7.69 -4.47 15.46
CA LEU A 16 8.54 -5.66 15.45
C LEU A 16 9.95 -5.35 14.93
N ARG A 17 10.07 -4.55 13.86
CA ARG A 17 11.37 -4.11 13.33
C ARG A 17 12.15 -3.33 14.38
N SER A 18 11.50 -2.44 15.12
CA SER A 18 12.13 -1.69 16.21
C SER A 18 12.61 -2.61 17.35
N LYS A 19 11.84 -3.66 17.68
CA LYS A 19 12.24 -4.68 18.66
C LYS A 19 13.47 -5.46 18.19
N ILE A 20 13.53 -5.85 16.93
CA ILE A 20 14.70 -6.55 16.35
C ILE A 20 15.94 -5.65 16.36
N ILE A 21 15.81 -4.37 15.99
CA ILE A 21 16.90 -3.40 16.07
C ILE A 21 17.45 -3.32 17.50
N ASN A 22 16.59 -3.29 18.52
CA ASN A 22 17.02 -3.30 19.91
C ASN A 22 17.73 -4.60 20.32
N CYS A 23 17.30 -5.75 19.80
CA CYS A 23 17.99 -7.02 20.03
C CYS A 23 19.40 -7.01 19.42
N ILE A 24 19.55 -6.55 18.18
CA ILE A 24 20.85 -6.41 17.51
C ILE A 24 21.78 -5.50 18.32
N HIS A 25 21.29 -4.36 18.80
CA HIS A 25 22.09 -3.47 19.64
C HIS A 25 22.54 -4.14 20.95
N ARG A 26 21.66 -4.92 21.60
CA ARG A 26 22.00 -5.65 22.82
C ARG A 26 23.04 -6.75 22.60
N ALA A 27 22.91 -7.50 21.51
CA ALA A 27 23.91 -8.51 21.11
C ALA A 27 25.27 -7.85 20.86
N SER A 28 25.28 -6.75 20.09
CA SER A 28 26.50 -6.00 19.79
C SER A 28 27.19 -5.40 21.02
N THR A 29 26.45 -5.01 22.06
CA THR A 29 27.02 -4.54 23.34
C THR A 29 27.55 -5.66 24.22
N ALA A 30 26.97 -6.87 24.14
CA ALA A 30 27.42 -8.00 24.95
C ALA A 30 28.81 -8.48 24.54
N LEU A 31 29.05 -8.57 23.22
CA LEU A 31 30.36 -8.87 22.62
C LEU A 31 31.46 -7.90 23.09
N GLN A 32 31.14 -6.61 23.20
CA GLN A 32 32.07 -5.58 23.67
C GLN A 32 32.46 -5.72 25.15
N GLU A 33 31.58 -6.26 25.99
CA GLU A 33 31.84 -6.45 27.43
C GLU A 33 32.61 -7.75 27.74
N GLN A 34 32.61 -8.72 26.80
CA GLN A 34 33.44 -9.94 26.87
C GLN A 34 34.91 -9.63 26.55
N GLU A 35 35.19 -8.85 25.50
CA GLU A 35 36.56 -8.46 25.12
C GLU A 35 37.29 -7.65 26.22
N GLU A 36 36.58 -6.84 27.02
CA GLU A 36 37.20 -6.04 28.10
C GLU A 36 37.55 -6.85 29.37
N LYS A 37 37.05 -8.09 29.53
CA LYS A 37 37.30 -8.93 30.72
C LYS A 37 38.47 -9.90 30.58
N GLU A 38 38.85 -10.29 29.36
CA GLU A 38 39.96 -11.22 29.14
C GLU A 38 41.34 -10.62 29.42
N ASP A 39 41.47 -9.30 29.39
CA ASP A 39 42.77 -8.61 29.53
C ASP A 39 43.28 -8.53 31.00
N LYS A 40 42.69 -9.30 31.93
CA LYS A 40 43.03 -9.22 33.38
C LYS A 40 43.38 -10.51 34.13
N ASP A 41 43.39 -11.70 33.53
CA ASP A 41 43.83 -12.92 34.24
C ASP A 41 44.92 -13.69 33.51
N ASN A 42 46.15 -13.20 33.59
CA ASN A 42 47.34 -13.93 33.18
C ASN A 42 47.74 -14.92 34.29
N GLY A 43 47.29 -16.17 34.20
CA GLY A 43 47.40 -17.11 35.33
C GLY A 43 47.21 -18.61 35.09
N SER A 44 47.71 -19.19 33.99
CA SER A 44 48.03 -20.63 33.84
C SER A 44 46.87 -21.66 33.96
N ARG A 45 46.41 -22.24 32.83
CA ARG A 45 46.27 -23.71 32.60
C ARG A 45 45.60 -24.09 31.28
N ASP A 46 46.10 -25.20 30.73
CA ASP A 46 45.49 -26.23 29.86
C ASP A 46 44.77 -25.83 28.55
N LYS A 47 45.43 -26.17 27.43
CA LYS A 47 44.93 -26.19 26.04
C LYS A 47 43.85 -27.26 25.81
N VAL A 48 42.63 -27.03 26.31
CA VAL A 48 41.45 -27.85 25.98
C VAL A 48 40.25 -26.99 25.51
N GLY A 49 40.28 -25.66 25.64
CA GLY A 49 39.14 -24.78 25.33
C GLY A 49 39.09 -24.15 23.92
N GLU A 50 40.14 -24.23 23.11
CA GLU A 50 40.20 -23.51 21.79
C GLU A 50 39.09 -23.94 20.81
N ALA A 51 38.55 -25.16 20.92
CA ALA A 51 37.47 -25.62 20.04
C ALA A 51 36.06 -25.24 20.53
N GLU A 52 35.88 -24.97 21.84
CA GLU A 52 34.58 -24.59 22.41
C GLU A 52 34.35 -23.08 22.25
N GLU A 53 35.40 -22.26 22.34
CA GLU A 53 35.32 -20.81 22.11
C GLU A 53 35.09 -20.46 20.62
N GLU A 54 35.71 -21.19 19.68
CA GLU A 54 35.48 -20.98 18.23
C GLU A 54 34.04 -21.38 17.81
N GLU A 55 33.45 -22.43 18.42
CA GLU A 55 32.05 -22.81 18.14
C GLU A 55 31.04 -21.79 18.71
N GLU A 56 31.31 -21.21 19.89
CA GLU A 56 30.46 -20.16 20.47
C GLU A 56 30.51 -18.85 19.66
N GLU A 57 31.68 -18.46 19.14
CA GLU A 57 31.82 -17.28 18.26
C GLU A 57 31.08 -17.45 16.92
N GLU A 58 31.15 -18.62 16.29
CA GLU A 58 30.43 -18.91 15.04
C GLU A 58 28.90 -18.89 15.26
N GLU A 59 28.40 -19.42 16.38
CA GLU A 59 26.98 -19.38 16.73
C GLU A 59 26.47 -17.93 16.97
N GLU A 60 27.27 -17.09 17.63
CA GLU A 60 26.94 -15.68 17.86
C GLU A 60 26.95 -14.84 16.56
N GLU A 61 27.86 -15.12 15.63
CA GLU A 61 27.89 -14.50 14.31
C GLU A 61 26.66 -14.92 13.46
N GLU A 62 26.31 -16.21 13.46
CA GLU A 62 25.12 -16.72 12.75
C GLU A 62 23.82 -16.10 13.32
N GLU A 63 23.71 -15.95 14.64
CA GLU A 63 22.57 -15.27 15.27
C GLU A 63 22.49 -13.80 14.85
N ALA A 64 23.62 -13.08 14.84
CA ALA A 64 23.67 -11.68 14.43
C ALA A 64 23.25 -11.50 12.96
N GLU A 65 23.74 -12.35 12.05
CA GLU A 65 23.34 -12.36 10.65
C GLU A 65 21.85 -12.68 10.47
N SER A 66 21.33 -13.65 11.22
CA SER A 66 19.92 -14.02 11.23
C SER A 66 19.02 -12.86 11.65
N LEU A 67 19.39 -12.11 12.71
CA LEU A 67 18.65 -10.93 13.15
C LEU A 67 18.67 -9.79 12.10
N LEU A 68 19.79 -9.58 11.40
CA LEU A 68 19.88 -8.63 10.30
C LEU A 68 18.97 -9.03 9.13
N ASN A 69 18.96 -10.31 8.76
CA ASN A 69 18.08 -10.84 7.72
C ASN A 69 16.59 -10.66 8.09
N ILE A 70 16.21 -10.88 9.36
CA ILE A 70 14.85 -10.65 9.85
C ILE A 70 14.49 -9.16 9.77
N ARG A 71 15.39 -8.26 10.18
CA ARG A 71 15.18 -6.81 10.07
C ARG A 71 14.90 -6.40 8.63
N ASP A 72 15.71 -6.88 7.69
CA ASP A 72 15.59 -6.53 6.27
C ASP A 72 14.29 -7.08 5.65
N ALA A 73 13.89 -8.29 6.05
CA ALA A 73 12.59 -8.86 5.67
C ALA A 73 11.41 -8.02 6.19
N LEU A 74 11.47 -7.54 7.43
CA LEU A 74 10.44 -6.66 8.01
C LEU A 74 10.40 -5.29 7.30
N GLU A 75 11.55 -4.72 6.97
CA GLU A 75 11.62 -3.48 6.20
C GLU A 75 11.02 -3.64 4.79
N SER A 76 11.32 -4.75 4.12
CA SER A 76 10.71 -5.09 2.83
C SER A 76 9.19 -5.20 2.93
N LEU A 77 8.69 -5.85 3.99
CA LEU A 77 7.25 -5.97 4.25
C LEU A 77 6.59 -4.61 4.48
N GLU A 78 7.20 -3.71 5.28
CA GLU A 78 6.71 -2.35 5.49
C GLU A 78 6.61 -1.55 4.18
N ALA A 79 7.62 -1.67 3.31
CA ALA A 79 7.61 -1.02 2.01
C ALA A 79 6.46 -1.54 1.11
N LEU A 80 6.22 -2.86 1.10
CA LEU A 80 5.11 -3.47 0.36
C LEU A 80 3.75 -3.03 0.89
N LEU A 81 3.56 -3.02 2.22
CA LEU A 81 2.31 -2.57 2.86
C LEU A 81 2.03 -1.10 2.58
N SER A 82 3.07 -0.25 2.66
CA SER A 82 2.98 1.18 2.32
C SER A 82 2.59 1.37 0.85
N SER A 83 3.21 0.62 -0.05
CA SER A 83 2.88 0.65 -1.48
C SER A 83 1.45 0.21 -1.76
N LEU A 84 0.96 -0.82 -1.05
CA LEU A 84 -0.41 -1.30 -1.19
C LEU A 84 -1.41 -0.25 -0.73
N GLN A 85 -1.18 0.37 0.43
CA GLN A 85 -2.03 1.43 0.97
C GLN A 85 -2.12 2.61 -0.01
N ALA A 86 -0.98 3.07 -0.55
CA ALA A 86 -0.96 4.14 -1.54
C ALA A 86 -1.76 3.80 -2.81
N LEU A 87 -1.68 2.55 -3.28
CA LEU A 87 -2.44 2.09 -4.44
C LEU A 87 -3.95 2.08 -4.18
N GLN A 88 -4.37 1.58 -3.02
CA GLN A 88 -5.79 1.54 -2.65
C GLN A 88 -6.39 2.95 -2.57
N GLN A 89 -5.67 3.88 -1.94
CA GLN A 89 -6.08 5.28 -1.88
C GLN A 89 -6.20 5.89 -3.28
N GLN A 90 -5.21 5.66 -4.14
CA GLN A 90 -5.25 6.14 -5.52
C GLN A 90 -6.49 5.60 -6.26
N GLN A 91 -6.74 4.30 -6.19
CA GLN A 91 -7.90 3.68 -6.84
C GLN A 91 -9.21 4.24 -6.31
N TRP A 92 -9.29 4.50 -5.01
CA TRP A 92 -10.47 5.12 -4.40
C TRP A 92 -10.71 6.53 -4.94
N TYR A 93 -9.67 7.38 -4.98
CA TYR A 93 -9.78 8.72 -5.55
C TYR A 93 -10.15 8.70 -7.03
N GLU A 94 -9.55 7.79 -7.82
CA GLU A 94 -9.86 7.65 -9.24
C GLU A 94 -11.30 7.21 -9.48
N ARG A 95 -11.77 6.24 -8.69
CA ARG A 95 -13.17 5.79 -8.71
C ARG A 95 -14.11 6.94 -8.37
N GLU A 96 -13.86 7.65 -7.28
CA GLU A 96 -14.74 8.73 -6.82
C GLU A 96 -14.77 9.89 -7.83
N ALA A 97 -13.63 10.25 -8.42
CA ALA A 97 -13.55 11.26 -9.47
C ALA A 97 -14.35 10.85 -10.72
N ALA A 98 -14.26 9.58 -11.14
CA ALA A 98 -15.02 9.08 -12.29
C ALA A 98 -16.53 9.06 -12.01
N LEU A 99 -16.94 8.62 -10.81
CA LEU A 99 -18.35 8.65 -10.39
C LEU A 99 -18.90 10.08 -10.39
N ALA A 100 -18.16 11.04 -9.86
CA ALA A 100 -18.54 12.45 -9.87
C ALA A 100 -18.64 13.03 -11.30
N GLU A 101 -17.74 12.64 -12.22
CA GLU A 101 -17.78 13.09 -13.63
C GLU A 101 -18.99 12.51 -14.38
N ILE A 102 -19.31 11.24 -14.14
CA ILE A 102 -20.54 10.59 -14.65
C ILE A 102 -21.77 11.33 -14.13
N ASP A 103 -21.82 11.60 -12.83
CA ASP A 103 -22.94 12.30 -12.21
C ASP A 103 -23.13 13.72 -12.72
N CYS A 104 -22.03 14.46 -12.90
CA CYS A 104 -22.05 15.78 -13.50
C CYS A 104 -22.60 15.73 -14.94
N SER A 105 -22.13 14.78 -15.74
CA SER A 105 -22.58 14.58 -17.11
C SER A 105 -24.06 14.22 -17.19
N ARG A 106 -24.53 13.32 -16.31
CA ARG A 106 -25.95 12.96 -16.15
C ARG A 106 -26.81 14.16 -15.80
N LYS A 107 -26.43 14.97 -14.81
CA LYS A 107 -27.15 16.19 -14.42
C LYS A 107 -27.22 17.21 -15.57
N LYS A 108 -26.12 17.37 -16.31
CA LYS A 108 -26.05 18.25 -17.48
C LYS A 108 -26.97 17.77 -18.60
N LEU A 109 -27.01 16.47 -18.87
CA LEU A 109 -27.90 15.84 -19.84
C LEU A 109 -29.37 16.09 -19.46
N LEU A 110 -29.76 15.80 -18.21
CA LEU A 110 -31.11 16.05 -17.72
C LEU A 110 -31.53 17.52 -17.85
N LYS A 111 -30.62 18.46 -17.54
CA LYS A 111 -30.86 19.89 -17.75
C LYS A 111 -31.15 20.19 -19.23
N LYS A 112 -30.38 19.63 -20.15
CA LYS A 112 -30.57 19.82 -21.60
C LYS A 112 -31.87 19.22 -22.10
N LEU A 113 -32.25 18.04 -21.62
CA LEU A 113 -33.52 17.39 -21.96
C LEU A 113 -34.72 18.23 -21.48
N LYS A 114 -34.66 18.81 -20.27
CA LYS A 114 -35.69 19.73 -19.75
C LYS A 114 -35.78 21.05 -20.52
N GLU A 115 -34.65 21.55 -21.02
CA GLU A 115 -34.56 22.77 -21.81
C GLU A 115 -35.03 22.58 -23.26
N TYR A 116 -35.14 21.35 -23.74
CA TYR A 116 -35.54 21.05 -25.12
C TYR A 116 -36.99 21.52 -25.39
N LYS A 117 -37.18 22.23 -26.51
CA LYS A 117 -38.47 22.81 -26.95
C LYS A 117 -38.89 22.32 -28.35
N GLY A 118 -38.24 21.29 -28.86
CA GLY A 118 -38.56 20.71 -30.17
C GLY A 118 -39.76 19.77 -30.12
N GLU A 119 -39.82 18.86 -31.09
CA GLU A 119 -40.89 17.88 -31.22
C GLU A 119 -40.89 16.88 -30.07
N ASP A 120 -42.07 16.38 -29.71
CA ASP A 120 -42.22 15.39 -28.66
C ASP A 120 -41.82 14.00 -29.19
N LEU A 121 -40.56 13.63 -29.00
CA LEU A 121 -39.99 12.39 -29.51
C LEU A 121 -39.88 11.34 -28.40
N GLU A 122 -40.30 10.11 -28.69
CA GLU A 122 -40.21 8.96 -27.78
C GLU A 122 -38.78 8.76 -27.24
N VAL A 123 -37.76 8.93 -28.09
CA VAL A 123 -36.35 8.82 -27.70
C VAL A 123 -35.96 9.85 -26.63
N ILE A 124 -36.58 11.04 -26.61
CA ILE A 124 -36.33 12.06 -25.58
C ILE A 124 -36.93 11.61 -24.25
N HIS A 125 -38.11 10.99 -24.26
CA HIS A 125 -38.72 10.41 -23.07
C HIS A 125 -37.91 9.24 -22.52
N GLU A 126 -37.48 8.32 -23.38
CA GLU A 126 -36.63 7.18 -23.01
C GLU A 126 -35.30 7.65 -22.41
N THR A 127 -34.64 8.60 -23.07
CA THR A 127 -33.37 9.16 -22.57
C THR A 127 -33.58 9.88 -21.23
N THR A 128 -34.71 10.57 -21.05
CA THR A 128 -35.04 11.24 -19.79
C THR A 128 -35.29 10.24 -18.67
N ALA A 129 -36.01 9.16 -18.94
CA ALA A 129 -36.23 8.07 -17.99
C ALA A 129 -34.90 7.42 -17.60
N PHE A 130 -34.08 7.05 -18.58
CA PHE A 130 -32.75 6.47 -18.36
C PHE A 130 -31.84 7.39 -17.52
N ALA A 131 -31.73 8.67 -17.87
CA ALA A 131 -30.88 9.60 -17.15
C ALA A 131 -31.42 9.95 -15.75
N SER A 132 -32.72 9.73 -15.50
CA SER A 132 -33.35 9.94 -14.20
C SER A 132 -33.27 8.71 -13.29
N GLU A 133 -32.93 7.55 -13.84
CA GLU A 133 -32.70 6.33 -13.06
C GLU A 133 -31.52 6.54 -12.12
N THR A 134 -31.81 6.48 -10.81
CA THR A 134 -30.79 6.53 -9.79
C THR A 134 -30.31 5.11 -9.52
N VAL A 135 -29.01 4.87 -9.74
CA VAL A 135 -28.37 3.65 -9.24
C VAL A 135 -28.36 3.75 -7.72
N GLU A 136 -29.16 2.91 -7.05
CA GLU A 136 -29.05 2.70 -5.60
C GLU A 136 -27.61 2.27 -5.30
N ASP A 137 -27.00 2.89 -4.29
CA ASP A 137 -25.61 2.66 -3.88
C ASP A 137 -25.51 1.32 -3.12
N ASN A 138 -25.87 0.24 -3.82
CA ASN A 138 -25.73 -1.11 -3.32
C ASN A 138 -24.26 -1.47 -3.45
N ASN A 139 -23.55 -1.47 -2.32
CA ASN A 139 -22.24 -2.10 -2.19
C ASN A 139 -22.28 -3.62 -2.53
N ASP A 140 -23.49 -4.16 -2.77
CA ASP A 140 -23.78 -5.49 -3.29
C ASP A 140 -23.67 -5.60 -4.82
N LEU A 141 -22.96 -4.69 -5.51
CA LEU A 141 -22.44 -5.01 -6.83
C LEU A 141 -21.46 -6.16 -6.67
N LEU A 142 -22.03 -7.37 -6.68
CA LEU A 142 -21.39 -8.65 -6.59
C LEU A 142 -20.14 -8.57 -7.44
N LEU A 143 -18.99 -8.42 -6.76
CA LEU A 143 -17.72 -8.53 -7.42
C LEU A 143 -17.76 -9.83 -8.23
N PRO A 144 -17.26 -9.86 -9.47
CA PRO A 144 -17.09 -11.12 -10.18
C PRO A 144 -16.41 -12.11 -9.22
N PRO A 145 -16.74 -13.40 -9.28
CA PRO A 145 -16.42 -14.37 -8.24
C PRO A 145 -14.90 -14.46 -8.04
N TYR A 146 -14.37 -13.56 -7.22
CA TYR A 146 -13.05 -13.71 -6.66
C TYR A 146 -13.19 -14.79 -5.61
N PRO A 147 -12.24 -15.74 -5.56
CA PRO A 147 -12.22 -16.74 -4.50
C PRO A 147 -12.38 -15.99 -3.17
N SER A 148 -13.45 -16.35 -2.45
CA SER A 148 -13.84 -15.72 -1.22
C SER A 148 -12.61 -15.63 -0.33
N ARG A 149 -12.22 -14.41 0.06
CA ARG A 149 -11.18 -14.19 1.06
C ARG A 149 -11.52 -15.11 2.25
N PRO A 150 -10.64 -16.04 2.68
CA PRO A 150 -10.94 -16.89 3.82
C PRO A 150 -11.29 -16.01 5.01
N SER A 151 -12.55 -16.09 5.45
CA SER A 151 -13.01 -15.44 6.65
C SER A 151 -12.13 -15.92 7.79
N HIS A 152 -11.34 -15.03 8.36
CA HIS A 152 -10.52 -15.30 9.54
C HIS A 152 -11.50 -15.42 10.70
N SER A 153 -12.11 -16.59 10.82
CA SER A 153 -12.83 -17.00 12.01
C SER A 153 -11.79 -17.07 13.12
N LEU A 154 -11.97 -16.23 14.13
CA LEU A 154 -11.27 -16.31 15.40
C LEU A 154 -11.60 -17.67 16.03
N ALA A 155 -10.80 -18.69 15.71
CA ALA A 155 -10.76 -19.94 16.43
C ALA A 155 -9.38 -20.00 17.08
N SER A 156 -9.36 -19.59 18.36
CA SER A 156 -8.28 -19.93 19.26
C SER A 156 -8.08 -21.45 19.28
N ASP A 157 -6.80 -21.80 19.29
CA ASP A 157 -6.19 -22.93 19.96
C ASP A 157 -5.68 -24.10 19.10
N ASN A 158 -4.43 -24.42 19.41
CA ASN A 158 -3.54 -25.51 19.04
C ASN A 158 -2.96 -25.62 17.63
N GLY A 159 -1.62 -25.62 17.64
CA GLY A 159 -0.75 -25.57 16.49
C GLY A 159 -0.78 -26.82 15.64
N TYR A 160 -0.71 -26.60 14.34
CA TYR A 160 0.04 -27.46 13.42
C TYR A 160 0.50 -26.60 12.25
N LEU A 161 1.80 -26.66 12.01
CA LEU A 161 2.54 -26.06 10.90
C LEU A 161 1.92 -26.53 9.57
N SER A 162 1.39 -25.62 8.75
CA SER A 162 0.98 -25.94 7.37
C SER A 162 1.76 -25.09 6.39
N HIS A 163 2.68 -25.78 5.72
CA HIS A 163 3.57 -25.39 4.64
C HIS A 163 2.87 -24.53 3.55
N PHE A 164 3.32 -23.29 3.36
CA PHE A 164 2.91 -22.45 2.23
C PHE A 164 3.85 -22.68 1.03
N PRO A 165 3.36 -23.06 -0.16
CA PRO A 165 4.17 -23.00 -1.37
C PRO A 165 4.22 -21.54 -1.86
N PHE A 166 5.40 -20.93 -1.78
CA PHE A 166 5.71 -19.65 -2.41
C PHE A 166 5.69 -19.85 -3.93
N HIS A 167 4.60 -19.43 -4.60
CA HIS A 167 4.58 -19.28 -6.04
C HIS A 167 4.83 -17.80 -6.39
N SER A 168 6.01 -17.52 -6.93
CA SER A 168 6.33 -16.23 -7.53
C SER A 168 5.46 -16.03 -8.77
N VAL A 169 4.52 -15.10 -8.68
CA VAL A 169 3.73 -14.62 -9.82
C VAL A 169 4.24 -13.24 -10.20
N SER A 170 5.01 -13.20 -11.29
CA SER A 170 5.48 -12.00 -11.96
C SER A 170 4.29 -11.30 -12.63
N PHE A 171 3.65 -10.38 -11.92
CA PHE A 171 2.60 -9.55 -12.51
C PHE A 171 3.17 -8.42 -13.36
N LEU A 172 2.65 -8.36 -14.57
CA LEU A 172 3.09 -7.56 -15.72
C LEU A 172 3.01 -6.05 -15.45
N LYS A 173 4.16 -5.39 -15.60
CA LYS A 173 4.42 -3.96 -15.32
C LYS A 173 4.00 -3.00 -16.45
N THR A 174 3.00 -3.34 -17.27
CA THR A 174 2.70 -2.57 -18.50
C THR A 174 1.44 -1.71 -18.43
N GLY A 175 0.48 -2.00 -17.54
CA GLY A 175 -0.76 -1.19 -17.41
C GLY A 175 -0.60 0.09 -16.58
N SER A 176 0.26 0.06 -15.54
CA SER A 176 0.41 1.15 -14.57
C SER A 176 1.11 2.41 -15.13
N LEU A 177 2.08 2.23 -16.03
CA LEU A 177 2.84 3.34 -16.62
C LEU A 177 2.00 4.17 -17.61
N ILE A 178 1.10 3.54 -18.35
CA ILE A 178 0.29 4.22 -19.38
C ILE A 178 -0.75 5.13 -18.71
N VAL A 179 -1.40 4.67 -17.64
CA VAL A 179 -2.43 5.45 -16.93
C VAL A 179 -1.80 6.62 -16.16
N THR A 180 -0.66 6.40 -15.50
CA THR A 180 0.05 7.49 -14.80
C THR A 180 0.60 8.58 -15.74
N LEU A 181 1.02 8.22 -16.96
CA LEU A 181 1.39 9.20 -17.99
C LEU A 181 0.19 10.03 -18.46
N GLN A 182 -0.96 9.40 -18.71
CA GLN A 182 -2.18 10.10 -19.12
C GLN A 182 -2.69 11.06 -18.04
N LEU A 183 -2.63 10.66 -16.76
CA LEU A 183 -3.06 11.51 -15.65
C LEU A 183 -2.12 12.70 -15.46
N LYS A 184 -0.80 12.50 -15.52
CA LYS A 184 0.19 13.60 -15.47
C LYS A 184 -0.01 14.57 -16.63
N GLN A 185 -0.27 14.07 -17.84
CA GLN A 185 -0.49 14.90 -19.02
C GLN A 185 -1.82 15.67 -18.97
N ARG A 186 -2.86 15.10 -18.33
CA ARG A 186 -4.15 15.76 -18.08
C ARG A 186 -4.03 16.83 -16.99
N ILE A 187 -3.28 16.60 -15.92
CA ILE A 187 -3.01 17.59 -14.85
C ILE A 187 -2.22 18.79 -15.40
N VAL A 188 -1.17 18.55 -16.18
CA VAL A 188 -0.41 19.64 -16.85
C VAL A 188 -1.33 20.44 -17.79
N SER A 189 -2.22 19.77 -18.51
CA SER A 189 -3.18 20.42 -19.42
C SER A 189 -4.29 21.23 -18.70
N MET A 190 -4.64 20.85 -17.47
CA MET A 190 -5.60 21.62 -16.64
C MET A 190 -4.94 22.87 -16.07
N ASN A 191 -3.74 22.75 -15.49
CA ASN A 191 -2.98 23.90 -14.96
C ASN A 191 -2.67 24.95 -16.04
N GLN A 192 -2.42 24.53 -17.28
CA GLN A 192 -2.16 25.46 -18.39
C GLN A 192 -3.43 26.15 -18.92
N ARG A 193 -4.61 25.53 -18.77
CA ARG A 193 -5.90 26.17 -19.06
C ARG A 193 -6.26 27.22 -18.02
N GLU A 194 -6.03 26.93 -16.74
CA GLU A 194 -6.27 27.88 -15.65
C GLU A 194 -5.36 29.11 -15.76
N ASN A 195 -4.07 28.93 -16.10
CA ASN A 195 -3.15 30.05 -16.30
C ASN A 195 -3.55 30.94 -17.50
N LYS A 196 -4.12 30.36 -18.57
CA LYS A 196 -4.63 31.12 -19.73
C LYS A 196 -5.90 31.91 -19.38
N HIS A 197 -6.81 31.33 -18.61
CA HIS A 197 -8.02 32.03 -18.14
C HIS A 197 -7.67 33.17 -17.17
N ASN A 198 -6.67 32.98 -16.30
CA ASN A 198 -6.18 34.05 -15.41
C ASN A 198 -5.50 35.19 -16.19
N LEU A 199 -4.78 34.88 -17.27
CA LEU A 199 -4.13 35.89 -18.12
C LEU A 199 -5.15 36.74 -18.90
N VAL A 200 -6.22 36.14 -19.43
CA VAL A 200 -7.30 36.83 -20.16
C VAL A 200 -8.13 37.74 -19.24
N LEU A 201 -8.38 37.32 -17.99
CA LEU A 201 -9.06 38.15 -17.00
C LEU A 201 -8.20 39.34 -16.56
N LYS A 202 -6.87 39.19 -16.51
CA LYS A 202 -5.93 40.26 -16.16
C LYS A 202 -5.77 41.32 -17.26
N THR A 203 -6.04 40.97 -18.52
CA THR A 203 -6.00 41.92 -19.64
C THR A 203 -7.28 42.76 -19.78
N HIS A 204 -8.41 42.33 -19.22
CA HIS A 204 -9.68 43.07 -19.26
C HIS A 204 -9.90 44.04 -18.09
N LEU A 205 -9.05 44.04 -17.06
CA LEU A 205 -9.11 44.99 -15.94
C LEU A 205 -8.15 46.20 -16.09
N LYS A 206 -7.56 46.42 -17.26
CA LYS A 206 -6.60 47.51 -17.51
C LYS A 206 -6.92 48.36 -18.76
N GLY A 207 -8.20 48.43 -19.14
CA GLY A 207 -8.72 49.36 -20.16
C GLY A 207 -9.60 50.40 -19.52
#